data_AF-A0A9D3ZI02-F1
#
_entry.id   AF-A0A9D3ZI02-F1
#
_cell.length_a   1.000
_cell.length_b   1.000
_cell.length_c   1.000
_cell.angle_alpha   90.00
_cell.angle_beta   90.00
_cell.angle_gamma   90.00
#
_symmetry.space_group_name_H-M   'P 1'
#
loop_
_entity.id
_entity.type
_entity.pdbx_description
1 polymer ?
#
loop_
_entity_poly.entity_id
_entity_poly.type
_entity_poly.pdbx_seq_one_letter_code
_entity_poly.pdbx_strand_id
1 'polypeptide(L)'
;MGIASESKASIETVYSAALALGIANQLTNILRDVGEDGRRGRIYLPQDELASAGISEDEIFRGQVSDKWKNFMKNQIKRARMYFDEAEKGVAELKEASRWPVWASLLLYRQILDVIEENDYNNFTKRAYVGKQRNLLHFHWLMEEQLWALPNSSDFHINYSKIELGRILNLFSFTNSSLLRRY
;
A
#
# COMPACT_ATOMS: atom_id res chain seq x y z
N MET A 1 16.99 -11.17 4.22
CA MET A 1 15.58 -11.58 4.36
C MET A 1 15.50 -12.79 5.28
N GLY A 2 14.47 -12.85 6.13
CA GLY A 2 14.26 -13.96 7.07
C GLY A 2 13.68 -13.47 8.40
N ILE A 3 13.13 -14.41 9.17
CA ILE A 3 12.60 -14.19 10.53
C ILE A 3 13.76 -13.83 11.47
N ALA A 4 13.52 -12.93 12.42
CA ALA A 4 14.49 -12.60 13.45
C ALA A 4 14.78 -13.83 14.34
N SER A 5 16.04 -14.03 14.76
CA SER A 5 16.44 -15.18 15.58
C SER A 5 15.75 -15.25 16.94
N GLU A 6 15.33 -14.09 17.43
CA GLU A 6 14.68 -13.82 18.70
C GLU A 6 13.15 -13.77 18.60
N SER A 7 12.59 -13.92 17.39
CA SER A 7 11.14 -13.94 17.17
C SER A 7 10.53 -15.18 17.83
N LYS A 8 9.45 -14.98 18.60
CA LYS A 8 8.63 -16.05 19.16
C LYS A 8 7.49 -16.46 18.22
N ALA A 9 7.33 -15.78 17.09
CA ALA A 9 6.27 -16.08 16.13
C ALA A 9 6.58 -17.36 15.36
N SER A 10 5.55 -18.13 15.03
CA SER A 10 5.72 -19.28 14.17
C SER A 10 6.08 -18.83 12.76
N ILE A 11 6.81 -19.69 12.04
CA ILE A 11 7.12 -19.49 10.62
C ILE A 11 5.83 -19.24 9.81
N GLU A 12 4.77 -19.95 10.15
CA GLU A 12 3.43 -19.81 9.56
C GLU A 12 2.88 -18.38 9.72
N THR A 13 2.99 -17.77 10.89
CA THR A 13 2.53 -16.39 11.12
C THR A 13 3.26 -15.37 10.26
N VAL A 14 4.59 -15.52 10.10
CA VAL A 14 5.38 -14.60 9.26
C VAL A 14 5.04 -14.78 7.78
N TYR A 15 4.83 -16.01 7.32
CA TYR A 15 4.38 -16.27 5.96
C TYR A 15 2.99 -15.70 5.69
N SER A 16 2.03 -15.86 6.62
CA SER A 16 0.68 -15.29 6.48
C SER A 16 0.72 -13.77 6.35
N ALA A 17 1.54 -13.08 7.14
CA ALA A 17 1.70 -11.64 7.02
C ALA A 17 2.33 -11.21 5.68
N ALA A 18 3.33 -11.95 5.19
CA ALA A 18 3.92 -11.70 3.88
C ALA A 18 2.91 -11.95 2.74
N LEU A 19 2.07 -12.97 2.87
CA LEU A 19 0.98 -13.26 1.93
C LEU A 19 -0.06 -12.13 1.94
N ALA A 20 -0.48 -11.69 3.12
CA ALA A 20 -1.41 -10.57 3.28
C ALA A 20 -0.88 -9.29 2.62
N LEU A 21 0.41 -8.99 2.76
CA LEU A 21 1.05 -7.86 2.08
C LEU A 21 0.95 -7.97 0.56
N GLY A 22 1.25 -9.15 0.01
CA GLY A 22 1.12 -9.43 -1.42
C GLY A 22 -0.31 -9.22 -1.93
N ILE A 23 -1.29 -9.73 -1.19
CA ILE A 23 -2.71 -9.58 -1.52
C ILE A 23 -3.12 -8.10 -1.50
N ALA A 24 -2.78 -7.37 -0.42
CA ALA A 24 -3.11 -5.96 -0.28
C ALA A 24 -2.52 -5.10 -1.41
N ASN A 25 -1.27 -5.36 -1.79
CA ASN A 25 -0.61 -4.68 -2.90
C ASN A 25 -1.28 -4.98 -4.25
N GLN A 26 -1.67 -6.23 -4.49
CA GLN A 26 -2.36 -6.62 -5.72
C GLN A 26 -3.77 -6.02 -5.82
N LEU A 27 -4.54 -6.03 -4.73
CA LEU A 27 -5.83 -5.36 -4.67
C LEU A 27 -5.67 -3.86 -4.96
N THR A 28 -4.68 -3.21 -4.34
CA THR A 28 -4.40 -1.79 -4.56
C THR A 28 -4.03 -1.50 -6.02
N ASN A 29 -3.21 -2.36 -6.66
CA ASN A 29 -2.88 -2.23 -8.08
C ASN A 29 -4.14 -2.30 -8.95
N ILE A 30 -5.00 -3.31 -8.74
CA ILE A 30 -6.26 -3.48 -9.46
C ILE A 30 -7.14 -2.23 -9.32
N LEU A 31 -7.29 -1.72 -8.10
CA LEU A 31 -8.13 -0.55 -7.83
C LEU A 31 -7.54 0.74 -8.41
N ARG A 32 -6.22 0.90 -8.44
CA ARG A 32 -5.59 2.09 -9.02
C ARG A 32 -5.69 2.10 -10.55
N ASP A 33 -5.67 0.93 -11.18
CA ASP A 33 -5.41 0.77 -12.61
C ASP A 33 -6.68 0.49 -13.45
N VAL A 34 -7.87 0.49 -12.84
CA VAL A 34 -9.18 0.21 -13.48
C VAL A 34 -9.36 0.91 -14.83
N GLY A 35 -9.10 2.21 -14.90
CA GLY A 35 -9.26 2.96 -16.15
C GLY A 35 -8.28 2.57 -17.25
N GLU A 36 -7.03 2.27 -16.89
CA GLU A 36 -6.01 1.82 -17.84
C GLU A 36 -6.32 0.42 -18.36
N ASP A 37 -6.74 -0.47 -17.47
CA ASP A 37 -7.12 -1.83 -17.81
C ASP A 37 -8.39 -1.87 -18.66
N GLY A 38 -9.39 -1.05 -18.33
CA GLY A 38 -10.61 -0.89 -19.11
C GLY A 38 -10.33 -0.43 -20.54
N ARG A 39 -9.40 0.52 -20.75
CA ARG A 39 -8.96 0.95 -22.09
C ARG A 39 -8.30 -0.15 -22.90
N ARG A 40 -7.76 -1.18 -22.24
CA ARG A 40 -7.18 -2.38 -22.87
C ARG A 40 -8.20 -3.52 -22.99
N GLY A 41 -9.48 -3.28 -22.68
CA GLY A 41 -10.53 -4.30 -22.70
C GLY A 41 -10.43 -5.32 -21.58
N ARG A 42 -9.85 -4.95 -20.43
CA ARG A 42 -9.61 -5.87 -19.30
C ARG A 42 -10.33 -5.38 -18.05
N ILE A 43 -10.90 -6.31 -17.29
CA ILE A 43 -11.52 -6.05 -15.98
C ILE A 43 -10.98 -7.09 -15.00
N TYR A 44 -10.23 -6.64 -13.99
CA TYR A 44 -9.65 -7.50 -12.95
C TYR A 44 -10.45 -7.50 -11.64
N LEU A 45 -11.60 -6.82 -11.62
CA LEU A 45 -12.49 -6.74 -10.47
C LEU A 45 -13.31 -8.03 -10.30
N PRO A 46 -13.71 -8.39 -9.07
CA PRO A 46 -14.53 -9.57 -8.82
C PRO A 46 -15.90 -9.46 -9.50
N GLN A 47 -16.17 -10.35 -10.45
CA GLN A 47 -17.34 -10.28 -11.32
C GLN A 47 -18.65 -10.57 -10.58
N ASP A 48 -18.62 -11.47 -9.62
CA ASP A 48 -19.72 -11.79 -8.72
C ASP A 48 -20.12 -10.59 -7.84
N GLU A 49 -19.13 -9.84 -7.35
CA GLU A 49 -19.38 -8.63 -6.55
C GLU A 49 -19.86 -7.45 -7.40
N LEU A 50 -19.34 -7.30 -8.62
CA LEU A 50 -19.85 -6.34 -9.60
C LEU A 50 -21.31 -6.61 -9.93
N ALA A 51 -21.65 -7.87 -10.21
CA ALA A 51 -23.02 -8.30 -10.48
C ALA A 51 -23.94 -8.05 -9.27
N SER A 52 -23.48 -8.36 -8.06
CA SER A 52 -24.22 -8.11 -6.81
C SER A 52 -24.45 -6.62 -6.54
N ALA A 53 -23.51 -5.77 -6.96
CA ALA A 53 -23.65 -4.30 -6.90
C ALA A 53 -24.46 -3.72 -8.08
N GLY A 54 -24.89 -4.56 -9.04
CA GLY A 54 -25.61 -4.15 -10.23
C GLY A 54 -24.77 -3.30 -11.19
N ILE A 55 -23.45 -3.49 -11.23
CA ILE A 55 -22.52 -2.76 -12.11
C ILE A 55 -22.21 -3.64 -13.32
N SER A 56 -22.49 -3.15 -14.53
CA SER A 56 -22.14 -3.87 -15.76
C SER A 56 -20.74 -3.53 -16.26
N GLU A 57 -20.15 -4.43 -17.07
CA GLU A 57 -18.88 -4.19 -17.74
C GLU A 57 -18.92 -2.93 -18.62
N ASP A 58 -20.03 -2.69 -19.32
CA ASP A 58 -20.23 -1.49 -20.13
C ASP A 58 -20.18 -0.19 -19.33
N GLU A 59 -20.63 -0.21 -18.06
CA GLU A 59 -20.50 0.95 -17.17
C GLU A 59 -19.04 1.20 -16.79
N ILE A 60 -18.27 0.13 -16.58
CA ILE A 60 -16.83 0.18 -16.29
C ILE A 60 -16.07 0.72 -17.52
N PHE A 61 -16.34 0.18 -18.72
CA PHE A 61 -15.68 0.63 -19.95
C PHE A 61 -16.02 2.07 -20.33
N ARG A 62 -17.23 2.54 -20.00
CA ARG A 62 -17.63 3.95 -20.15
C ARG A 62 -17.09 4.85 -19.03
N GLY A 63 -16.48 4.29 -17.99
CA GLY A 63 -15.92 5.03 -16.87
C GLY A 63 -16.96 5.75 -16.01
N GLN A 64 -18.12 5.14 -15.80
CA GLN A 64 -19.23 5.77 -15.06
C GLN A 64 -19.01 5.71 -13.55
N VAL A 65 -18.74 6.87 -12.94
CA VAL A 65 -18.61 7.02 -11.49
C VAL A 65 -19.99 7.25 -10.86
N SER A 66 -20.72 6.15 -10.64
CA SER A 66 -22.04 6.14 -9.99
C SER A 66 -21.95 5.89 -8.47
N ASP A 67 -23.04 6.07 -7.73
CA ASP A 67 -23.05 5.79 -6.28
C ASP A 67 -22.82 4.30 -5.97
N LYS A 68 -23.34 3.39 -6.80
CA LYS A 68 -23.06 1.95 -6.70
C LYS A 68 -21.57 1.66 -6.92
N TRP A 69 -20.93 2.36 -7.87
CA TRP A 69 -19.48 2.25 -8.08
C TRP A 69 -18.69 2.73 -6.86
N LYS A 70 -19.05 3.90 -6.31
CA LYS A 70 -18.39 4.41 -5.10
C LYS A 70 -18.53 3.45 -3.92
N ASN A 71 -19.72 2.87 -3.71
CA ASN A 71 -19.94 1.89 -2.66
C ASN A 71 -19.16 0.60 -2.89
N PHE A 72 -19.11 0.11 -4.13
CA PHE A 72 -18.27 -1.04 -4.50
C PHE A 72 -16.79 -0.76 -4.21
N MET A 73 -16.27 0.40 -4.62
CA MET A 73 -14.88 0.80 -4.38
C MET A 73 -14.56 0.92 -2.88
N LYS A 74 -15.45 1.49 -2.08
CA LYS A 74 -15.31 1.53 -0.60
C LYS A 74 -15.14 0.14 -0.01
N ASN A 75 -15.92 -0.84 -0.46
CA ASN A 75 -15.82 -2.21 0.01
C ASN A 75 -14.47 -2.86 -0.36
N GLN A 76 -13.99 -2.64 -1.59
CA GLN A 76 -12.69 -3.16 -2.01
C GLN A 76 -11.52 -2.49 -1.29
N ILE A 77 -11.59 -1.18 -1.07
CA ILE A 77 -10.58 -0.43 -0.30
C ILE A 77 -10.55 -0.93 1.14
N LYS A 78 -11.72 -1.12 1.77
CA LYS A 78 -11.81 -1.70 3.11
C LYS A 78 -11.13 -3.07 3.18
N ARG A 79 -11.38 -3.95 2.19
CA ARG A 79 -10.72 -5.25 2.08
C ARG A 79 -9.21 -5.14 1.97
N ALA A 80 -8.70 -4.25 1.11
CA ALA A 80 -7.26 -4.03 0.97
C ALA A 80 -6.63 -3.53 2.29
N ARG A 81 -7.29 -2.60 2.99
CA ARG A 81 -6.85 -2.11 4.31
C ARG A 81 -6.81 -3.21 5.36
N MET A 82 -7.79 -4.12 5.38
CA MET A 82 -7.78 -5.28 6.29
C MET A 82 -6.54 -6.16 6.08
N TYR A 83 -6.15 -6.42 4.83
CA TYR A 83 -4.93 -7.17 4.55
C TYR A 83 -3.66 -6.38 4.89
N PHE A 84 -3.66 -5.06 4.77
CA PHE A 84 -2.55 -4.24 5.27
C PHE A 84 -2.42 -4.32 6.80
N ASP A 85 -3.54 -4.31 7.54
CA ASP A 85 -3.54 -4.48 8.99
C ASP A 85 -3.03 -5.87 9.42
N GLU A 86 -3.35 -6.91 8.64
CA GLU A 86 -2.82 -8.26 8.86
C GLU A 86 -1.31 -8.34 8.56
N ALA A 87 -0.87 -7.73 7.46
CA ALA A 87 0.54 -7.68 7.08
C ALA A 87 1.40 -6.93 8.11
N GLU A 88 0.88 -5.82 8.64
CA GLU A 88 1.57 -4.98 9.62
C GLU A 88 1.96 -5.75 10.89
N LYS A 89 1.09 -6.65 11.35
CA LYS A 89 1.35 -7.50 12.53
C LYS A 89 2.59 -8.37 12.39
N GLY A 90 2.93 -8.81 11.18
CA GLY A 90 4.12 -9.61 10.93
C GLY A 90 5.40 -8.81 10.72
N VAL A 91 5.33 -7.48 10.60
CA VAL A 91 6.53 -6.66 10.35
C VAL A 91 7.45 -6.64 11.56
N ALA A 92 6.89 -6.66 12.77
CA ALA A 92 7.68 -6.76 14.01
C ALA A 92 8.52 -8.05 14.07
N GLU A 93 8.11 -9.11 13.39
CA GLU A 93 8.78 -10.42 13.40
C GLU A 93 9.92 -10.55 12.38
N LEU A 94 10.03 -9.58 11.47
CA LEU A 94 11.14 -9.53 10.52
C LEU A 94 12.43 -9.08 11.20
N LYS A 95 13.58 -9.51 10.64
CA LYS A 95 14.89 -8.93 10.99
C LYS A 95 14.84 -7.41 10.88
N GLU A 96 15.46 -6.73 11.85
CA GLU A 96 15.45 -5.26 11.99
C GLU A 96 15.70 -4.52 10.66
N ALA A 97 16.75 -4.91 9.93
CA ALA A 97 17.11 -4.31 8.64
C ALA A 97 16.06 -4.49 7.53
N SER A 98 15.10 -5.41 7.68
CA SER A 98 14.01 -5.66 6.73
C SER A 98 12.69 -4.99 7.14
N ARG A 99 12.56 -4.52 8.40
CA ARG A 99 11.32 -3.91 8.89
C ARG A 99 10.99 -2.62 8.16
N TRP A 100 11.97 -1.73 8.03
CA TRP A 100 11.80 -0.40 7.42
C TRP A 100 11.33 -0.44 5.96
N PRO A 101 11.99 -1.19 5.06
CA PRO A 101 11.53 -1.30 3.67
C PRO A 101 10.09 -1.84 3.56
N VAL A 102 9.71 -2.79 4.42
CA VAL A 102 8.36 -3.36 4.41
C VAL A 102 7.34 -2.37 4.95
N TRP A 103 7.64 -1.67 6.04
CA TRP A 103 6.82 -0.58 6.57
C TRP A 103 6.61 0.55 5.56
N ALA A 104 7.68 0.98 4.89
CA ALA A 104 7.59 2.01 3.86
C ALA A 104 6.70 1.57 2.69
N SER A 105 6.81 0.30 2.27
CA SER A 105 5.93 -0.28 1.25
C SER A 105 4.46 -0.25 1.67
N LEU A 106 4.14 -0.70 2.90
CA LEU A 106 2.79 -0.65 3.47
C LEU A 106 2.21 0.77 3.40
N LEU A 107 2.95 1.75 3.90
CA LEU A 107 2.52 3.14 3.96
C LEU A 107 2.25 3.72 2.56
N LEU A 108 3.19 3.53 1.62
CA LEU A 108 3.06 4.03 0.26
C LEU A 108 1.81 3.48 -0.43
N TYR A 109 1.54 2.18 -0.26
CA TYR A 109 0.37 1.55 -0.87
C TYR A 109 -0.94 1.96 -0.19
N ARG A 110 -0.97 2.13 1.13
CA ARG A 110 -2.14 2.67 1.84
C ARG A 110 -2.48 4.08 1.36
N GLN A 111 -1.47 4.91 1.09
CA GLN A 111 -1.68 6.25 0.55
C GLN A 111 -2.25 6.26 -0.88
N ILE A 112 -1.98 5.23 -1.69
CA ILE A 112 -2.64 5.11 -3.00
C ILE A 112 -4.15 4.96 -2.80
N LEU A 113 -4.59 4.18 -1.80
CA LEU A 113 -6.01 4.04 -1.49
C LEU A 113 -6.62 5.37 -1.04
N ASP A 114 -5.91 6.15 -0.21
CA ASP A 114 -6.36 7.49 0.18
C ASP A 114 -6.55 8.41 -1.03
N VAL A 115 -5.63 8.37 -2.01
CA VAL A 115 -5.74 9.16 -3.25
C VAL A 115 -6.94 8.73 -4.10
N ILE A 116 -7.31 7.44 -4.09
CA ILE A 116 -8.53 6.98 -4.76
C ILE A 116 -9.77 7.59 -4.10
N GLU A 117 -9.80 7.64 -2.75
CA GLU A 117 -10.90 8.23 -1.98
C GLU A 117 -10.99 9.74 -2.18
N GLU A 118 -9.87 10.45 -2.13
CA GLU A 118 -9.78 11.91 -2.35
C GLU A 118 -10.24 12.33 -3.75
N ASN A 119 -10.03 11.45 -4.74
CA ASN A 119 -10.48 11.67 -6.10
C ASN A 119 -11.92 11.18 -6.33
N ASP A 120 -12.70 11.05 -5.26
CA ASP A 120 -14.11 10.65 -5.27
C ASP A 120 -14.33 9.34 -6.06
N TYR A 121 -13.37 8.41 -5.93
CA TYR A 121 -13.36 7.10 -6.56
C TYR A 121 -13.31 7.11 -8.10
N ASN A 122 -12.87 8.21 -8.71
CA ASN A 122 -12.71 8.34 -10.17
C ASN A 122 -11.34 7.84 -10.67
N ASN A 123 -11.10 6.55 -10.48
CA ASN A 123 -9.93 5.80 -10.97
C ASN A 123 -10.03 5.38 -12.47
N PHE A 124 -11.11 5.77 -13.15
CA PHE A 124 -11.26 5.57 -14.61
C PHE A 124 -10.43 6.58 -15.41
N THR A 125 -10.52 7.85 -15.02
CA THR A 125 -9.88 8.96 -15.75
C THR A 125 -8.57 9.41 -15.11
N LYS A 126 -8.47 9.27 -13.79
CA LYS A 126 -7.30 9.71 -13.02
C LYS A 126 -6.73 8.52 -12.27
N ARG A 127 -5.60 8.05 -12.75
CA ARG A 127 -4.83 7.02 -12.06
C ARG A 127 -4.31 7.60 -10.74
N ALA A 128 -4.51 6.89 -9.63
CA ALA A 128 -4.10 7.35 -8.31
C ALA A 128 -2.57 7.21 -8.14
N TYR A 129 -1.90 8.30 -7.81
CA TYR A 129 -0.46 8.32 -7.55
C TYR A 129 -0.17 9.08 -6.27
N VAL A 130 0.86 8.64 -5.54
CA VAL A 130 1.37 9.40 -4.42
C VAL A 130 2.54 10.26 -4.88
N GLY A 131 2.34 11.58 -4.85
CA GLY A 131 3.38 12.55 -5.22
C GLY A 131 4.55 12.57 -4.24
N LYS A 132 5.74 12.93 -4.72
CA LYS A 132 6.98 12.96 -3.93
C LYS A 132 6.89 13.82 -2.67
N GLN A 133 6.23 14.97 -2.75
CA GLN A 133 6.08 15.88 -1.60
C GLN A 133 5.20 15.28 -0.51
N ARG A 134 4.07 14.67 -0.87
CA ARG A 134 3.18 13.98 0.07
C ARG A 134 3.91 12.82 0.76
N ASN A 135 4.67 12.04 -0.01
CA ASN A 135 5.52 10.98 0.55
C ASN A 135 6.50 11.55 1.58
N LEU A 136 7.32 12.53 1.18
CA LEU A 136 8.36 13.10 2.04
C LEU A 136 7.80 13.71 3.33
N LEU A 137 6.68 14.44 3.24
CA LEU A 137 5.99 15.00 4.42
C LEU A 137 5.48 13.91 5.35
N HIS A 138 4.89 12.83 4.80
CA HIS A 138 4.42 11.72 5.63
C HIS A 138 5.56 10.97 6.31
N PHE A 139 6.66 10.70 5.59
CA PHE A 139 7.82 10.05 6.21
C PHE A 139 8.48 10.93 7.25
N HIS A 140 8.57 12.24 7.01
CA HIS A 140 9.06 13.19 7.99
C HIS A 140 8.19 13.18 9.25
N TRP A 141 6.87 13.30 9.09
CA TRP A 141 5.92 13.27 10.20
C TRP A 141 5.96 11.96 10.98
N LEU A 142 6.01 10.81 10.29
CA LEU A 142 6.14 9.50 10.93
C LEU A 142 7.47 9.34 11.67
N MET A 143 8.58 9.81 11.11
CA MET A 143 9.85 9.81 11.82
C MET A 143 9.76 10.65 13.09
N GLU A 144 9.15 11.83 13.03
CA GLU A 144 8.91 12.66 14.22
C GLU A 144 7.97 11.99 15.23
N GLU A 145 6.93 11.29 14.76
CA GLU A 145 5.96 10.59 15.61
C GLU A 145 6.57 9.39 16.34
N GLN A 146 7.32 8.55 15.63
CA GLN A 146 8.05 7.42 16.18
C GLN A 146 9.16 7.85 17.16
N LEU A 147 9.72 9.05 16.96
CA LEU A 147 10.74 9.62 17.83
C LEU A 147 10.16 10.13 19.17
N TRP A 148 8.88 10.52 19.24
CA TRP A 148 8.26 11.01 20.50
C TRP A 148 7.42 9.97 21.25
N ALA A 149 6.92 8.93 20.57
CA ALA A 149 5.98 7.95 21.14
C ALA A 149 6.61 6.80 21.97
N LEU A 150 7.90 6.86 22.32
CA LEU A 150 8.58 5.78 23.04
C LEU A 150 8.86 6.14 24.51
N PRO A 151 8.22 5.47 25.50
CA PRO A 151 8.59 5.60 26.90
C PRO A 151 9.87 4.78 27.16
N ASN A 152 10.91 5.46 27.65
CA ASN A 152 12.23 4.93 28.04
C ASN A 152 13.15 4.43 26.91
N SER A 153 14.16 5.25 26.62
CA SER A 153 15.23 5.07 25.64
C SER A 153 16.36 4.12 26.07
N SER A 154 16.11 3.16 26.96
CA SER A 154 17.15 2.27 27.51
C SER A 154 17.15 0.84 26.94
N ASP A 155 16.03 0.36 26.39
CA ASP A 155 15.92 -1.02 25.87
C ASP A 155 16.07 -1.12 24.35
N PHE A 156 16.31 0.00 23.68
CA PHE A 156 16.61 0.03 22.24
C PHE A 156 17.84 0.91 21.99
N HIS A 157 19.02 0.32 22.04
CA HIS A 157 20.19 0.86 21.34
C HIS A 157 20.02 0.68 19.81
N ILE A 158 18.93 1.17 19.23
CA ILE A 158 18.84 1.33 17.77
C ILE A 158 19.45 2.68 17.44
N ASN A 159 20.70 2.61 17.02
CA ASN A 159 21.46 3.75 16.56
C ASN A 159 20.93 4.13 15.16
N TYR A 160 19.82 4.88 15.11
CA TYR A 160 19.33 5.56 13.91
C TYR A 160 20.33 6.63 13.50
N SER A 161 21.46 6.19 12.96
CA SER A 161 22.50 7.06 12.43
C SER A 161 22.07 7.65 11.09
N LYS A 162 22.74 8.74 10.68
CA LYS A 162 22.64 9.41 9.35
C LYS A 162 22.61 8.45 8.14
N ILE A 163 23.01 7.18 8.31
CA ILE A 163 23.01 6.12 7.31
C ILE A 163 21.59 5.72 6.88
N GLU A 164 20.61 5.67 7.80
CA GLU A 164 19.22 5.30 7.47
C GLU A 164 18.52 6.43 6.68
N LEU A 165 18.76 7.70 7.02
CA LEU A 165 18.31 8.86 6.21
C LEU A 165 18.92 8.83 4.79
N GLY A 166 20.19 8.44 4.66
CA GLY A 166 20.84 8.24 3.35
C GLY A 166 20.23 7.08 2.54
N ARG A 167 19.81 5.99 3.21
CA ARG A 167 19.08 4.87 2.57
C ARG A 167 17.67 5.27 2.16
N ILE A 168 16.97 6.04 2.99
CA ILE A 168 15.65 6.61 2.71
C ILE A 168 15.71 7.45 1.44
N LEU A 169 16.64 8.40 1.34
CA LEU A 169 16.83 9.22 0.14
C LEU A 169 17.23 8.39 -1.10
N ASN A 170 18.03 7.33 -0.94
CA ASN A 170 18.39 6.42 -2.03
C ASN A 170 17.23 5.53 -2.50
N LEU A 171 16.33 5.07 -1.62
CA LEU A 171 15.11 4.35 -2.00
C LEU A 171 14.15 5.25 -2.81
N PHE A 172 14.05 6.53 -2.48
CA PHE A 172 13.33 7.52 -3.30
C PHE A 172 13.99 7.80 -4.65
N SER A 173 15.31 7.65 -4.75
CA SER A 173 16.02 7.78 -6.03
C SER A 173 15.78 6.56 -6.95
N PHE A 174 15.58 5.36 -6.40
CA PHE A 174 15.35 4.12 -7.16
C PHE A 174 13.95 3.99 -7.74
N THR A 175 12.92 4.47 -7.04
CA THR A 175 11.53 4.51 -7.56
C THR A 175 11.35 5.50 -8.72
N ASN A 176 12.32 6.39 -8.93
CA ASN A 176 12.29 7.42 -9.96
C ASN A 176 12.82 6.93 -11.33
N SER A 177 13.55 5.82 -11.36
CA SER A 177 14.26 5.35 -12.57
C SER A 177 13.53 4.26 -13.35
N SER A 178 12.66 3.49 -12.71
CA SER A 178 12.07 2.27 -13.29
C SER A 178 10.57 2.36 -13.64
N LEU A 179 9.88 3.45 -13.29
CA LEU A 179 8.44 3.63 -13.59
C LEU A 179 8.12 4.79 -14.55
N LEU A 180 9.13 5.53 -15.05
CA LEU A 180 8.96 6.60 -16.04
C LEU A 180 9.52 6.27 -17.43
N ARG A 181 9.92 5.02 -17.67
CA ARG A 181 10.22 4.52 -19.02
C ARG A 181 9.68 3.11 -19.20
N ARG A 182 8.44 3.01 -19.66
CA ARG A 182 7.97 2.03 -20.66
C ARG A 182 6.46 2.16 -20.83
N TYR A 183 6.10 2.60 -22.04
CA TYR A 183 4.80 2.60 -22.73
C TYR A 183 3.74 3.59 -22.21
#